data_AF-A0A7C1PD94-F1
#
_entry.id   AF-A0A7C1PD94-F1
#
_cell.length_a   1.000
_cell.length_b   1.000
_cell.length_c   1.000
_cell.angle_alpha   90.00
_cell.angle_beta   90.00
_cell.angle_gamma   90.00
#
_symmetry.space_group_name_H-M   'P 1'
#
loop_
_entity.id
_entity.type
_entity.pdbx_description
1 polymer ?
#
loop_
_entity_poly.entity_id
_entity_poly.type
_entity_poly.pdbx_seq_one_letter_code
_entity_poly.pdbx_strand_id
1 'polypeptide(L)'
;MDPCRPGSGHPCPATALRCCGAGYRVGVPVGRAGATGRAVKGQLRQVYVNIDGGSRGNPGPAAAAVIVSDGEGRVLAEQTRYLGRVTNNVAEWAALEDAVELLVRMTREHGPLHAVVRADSQLLVRQFNGEYRIKNRALQRAALRVREKLAQHPAVRLTLRYVPREENAAADRAVNRELDRVLKRGEGEGSCMPGGKVDVPRGAFLQRDRVTYAVVPRLAPAGVLDVATLRRLADVVEKHRIPVVKITSAQRIALVGIKPEEVEPIWEELGMEPAPAVGPCVHYVQACPGTVACRYGQQDALGLARCLDEKLVWRGELASKFKIGISGCPFNCCDSWLRDFGAFGKSRGWTVVIGGAGGARPRIGDVIAENVSDDEAIGLVERTIDVYKELAKKGERLARTIDRVGIEAFKARLER
;
A
#
# COMPACT_ATOMS: atom_id res chain seq x y z
N MET A 1 12.26 -12.37 -40.22
CA MET A 1 13.45 -13.07 -39.72
C MET A 1 13.18 -13.44 -38.28
N ASP A 2 13.08 -14.74 -38.03
CA ASP A 2 12.61 -15.33 -36.78
C ASP A 2 13.83 -15.59 -35.86
N PRO A 3 13.92 -15.02 -34.64
CA PRO A 3 15.17 -14.98 -33.87
C PRO A 3 15.51 -16.28 -33.12
N CYS A 4 14.80 -17.38 -33.38
CA CYS A 4 14.99 -18.65 -32.67
C CYS A 4 15.44 -19.78 -33.59
N ARG A 5 16.71 -19.75 -34.03
CA ARG A 5 17.43 -20.95 -34.48
C ARG A 5 18.45 -21.38 -33.41
N PRO A 6 18.44 -22.63 -32.93
CA PRO A 6 19.46 -23.12 -32.01
C PRO A 6 20.75 -23.41 -32.78
N GLY A 7 21.87 -22.74 -32.44
CA GLY A 7 23.17 -23.08 -33.02
C GLY A 7 24.25 -21.97 -33.06
N SER A 8 23.93 -20.70 -32.84
CA SER A 8 24.95 -19.63 -32.82
C SER A 8 25.33 -19.24 -31.39
N GLY A 9 26.56 -19.53 -31.00
CA GLY A 9 27.12 -19.28 -29.66
C GLY A 9 27.36 -17.80 -29.35
N HIS A 10 26.30 -17.02 -29.15
CA HIS A 10 26.38 -15.72 -28.50
C HIS A 10 25.61 -15.70 -27.17
N PRO A 11 26.19 -15.12 -26.10
CA PRO A 11 25.59 -15.13 -24.77
C PRO A 11 24.35 -14.22 -24.72
N CYS A 12 23.21 -14.79 -24.36
CA CYS A 12 21.98 -14.07 -24.05
C CYS A 12 22.10 -13.41 -22.66
N PRO A 13 21.74 -12.13 -22.48
CA PRO A 13 21.80 -11.47 -21.18
C PRO A 13 20.77 -12.08 -20.22
N ALA A 14 21.26 -12.54 -19.08
CA ALA A 14 20.50 -13.28 -18.08
C ALA A 14 19.53 -12.37 -17.29
N THR A 15 18.34 -12.16 -17.82
CA THR A 15 17.14 -11.76 -17.04
C THR A 15 15.89 -12.38 -17.65
N ALA A 16 15.83 -13.71 -17.61
CA ALA A 16 14.59 -14.44 -17.83
C ALA A 16 14.33 -15.37 -16.64
N LEU A 17 13.43 -14.94 -15.76
CA LEU A 17 12.81 -15.79 -14.75
C LEU A 17 12.22 -17.03 -15.45
N ARG A 18 12.76 -18.21 -15.16
CA ARG A 18 12.06 -19.48 -15.40
C ARG A 18 11.59 -20.08 -14.08
N CYS A 19 10.27 -20.13 -13.95
CA CYS A 19 9.54 -21.09 -13.15
C CYS A 19 10.03 -22.51 -13.43
N CYS A 20 10.65 -23.16 -12.45
CA CYS A 20 10.57 -24.60 -12.27
C CYS A 20 10.60 -24.91 -10.77
N GLY A 21 9.61 -25.68 -10.31
CA GLY A 21 9.51 -26.15 -8.95
C GLY A 21 10.67 -27.08 -8.62
N ALA A 22 11.63 -26.58 -7.85
CA ALA A 22 12.65 -27.40 -7.23
C ALA A 22 12.79 -27.01 -5.75
N GLY A 23 12.40 -27.94 -4.88
CA GLY A 23 13.46 -28.65 -4.18
C GLY A 23 14.49 -27.94 -3.28
N TYR A 24 14.44 -26.65 -2.88
CA TYR A 24 15.54 -26.04 -2.10
C TYR A 24 15.90 -26.81 -0.80
N ARG A 25 17.00 -27.56 -0.81
CA ARG A 25 17.78 -27.95 0.37
C ARG A 25 18.79 -26.83 0.64
N VAL A 26 18.89 -26.38 1.89
CA VAL A 26 19.78 -25.29 2.29
C VAL A 26 20.72 -25.83 3.35
N GLY A 27 21.94 -26.19 2.95
CA GLY A 27 23.04 -26.33 3.89
C GLY A 27 23.79 -25.00 3.97
N VAL A 28 24.02 -24.49 5.18
CA VAL A 28 24.99 -23.42 5.41
C VAL A 28 26.37 -24.09 5.55
N PRO A 29 27.45 -23.57 4.92
CA PRO A 29 28.78 -24.05 5.25
C PRO A 29 29.10 -23.66 6.69
N VAL A 30 29.24 -24.65 7.57
CA VAL A 30 29.88 -24.49 8.87
C VAL A 30 31.36 -24.28 8.61
N GLY A 31 31.80 -23.04 8.66
CA GLY A 31 33.22 -22.69 8.47
C GLY A 31 34.08 -23.39 9.52
N ARG A 32 34.91 -24.34 9.08
CA ARG A 32 36.06 -24.85 9.84
C ARG A 32 37.13 -23.76 9.92
N ALA A 33 37.77 -23.67 11.09
CA ALA A 33 38.91 -22.82 11.35
C ALA A 33 40.06 -23.10 10.36
N GLY A 34 40.52 -22.05 9.69
CA GLY A 34 41.71 -22.05 8.84
C GLY A 34 42.37 -20.68 8.96
N ALA A 35 43.55 -20.65 9.53
CA ALA A 35 44.29 -19.45 9.85
C ALA A 35 44.84 -18.73 8.61
N THR A 36 44.94 -17.40 8.75
CA THR A 36 46.00 -16.46 8.31
C THR A 36 45.48 -15.30 7.47
N GLY A 37 45.63 -14.08 8.01
CA GLY A 37 45.32 -12.83 7.31
C GLY A 37 44.87 -11.69 8.23
N ARG A 38 45.86 -11.02 8.87
CA ARG A 38 45.85 -9.70 9.55
C ARG A 38 44.50 -9.15 10.08
N ALA A 39 44.37 -9.20 11.40
CA ALA A 39 43.31 -8.58 12.19
C ALA A 39 43.46 -7.05 12.30
N VAL A 40 42.39 -6.31 12.00
CA VAL A 40 42.13 -4.99 12.59
C VAL A 40 41.20 -5.24 13.78
N LYS A 41 41.70 -5.06 15.00
CA LYS A 41 40.98 -5.31 16.26
C LYS A 41 39.94 -4.21 16.51
N GLY A 42 38.67 -4.49 16.20
CA GLY A 42 37.52 -3.93 16.90
C GLY A 42 36.85 -5.07 17.66
N GLN A 43 36.84 -5.02 19.00
CA GLN A 43 36.20 -6.07 19.82
C GLN A 43 34.68 -6.06 19.53
N LEU A 44 34.15 -7.17 18.99
CA LEU A 44 32.71 -7.35 18.78
C LEU A 44 32.02 -7.32 20.15
N ARG A 45 31.13 -6.34 20.37
CA ARG A 45 30.35 -6.28 21.61
C ARG A 45 29.25 -7.35 21.56
N GLN A 46 29.22 -8.23 22.55
CA GLN A 46 28.23 -9.29 22.63
C GLN A 46 26.92 -8.79 23.24
N VAL A 47 25.80 -9.11 22.60
CA VAL A 47 24.45 -8.81 23.08
C VAL A 47 23.57 -10.06 23.00
N TYR A 48 22.57 -10.14 23.86
CA TYR A 48 21.58 -11.21 23.85
C TYR A 48 20.25 -10.66 23.36
N VAL A 49 19.55 -11.43 22.52
CA VAL A 49 18.29 -11.00 21.93
C VAL A 49 17.24 -12.08 22.11
N ASN A 50 16.23 -11.83 22.93
CA ASN A 50 15.07 -12.71 23.07
C ASN A 50 13.99 -12.29 22.08
N ILE A 51 13.53 -13.22 21.25
CA ILE A 51 12.46 -12.97 20.27
C ILE A 51 11.28 -13.90 20.52
N ASP A 52 10.08 -13.42 20.25
CA ASP A 52 8.88 -14.24 20.22
C ASP A 52 7.87 -13.69 19.21
N GLY A 53 7.07 -14.59 18.62
CA GLY A 53 6.00 -14.26 17.69
C GLY A 53 4.75 -15.11 17.94
N GLY A 54 3.68 -14.48 18.41
CA GLY A 54 2.45 -15.16 18.82
C GLY A 54 1.22 -14.76 18.00
N SER A 55 0.30 -15.70 17.79
CA SER A 55 -1.01 -15.48 17.13
C SER A 55 -2.19 -16.03 17.94
N ARG A 56 -3.22 -15.21 18.17
CA ARG A 56 -4.48 -15.62 18.84
C ARG A 56 -5.46 -16.21 17.84
N GLY A 57 -5.52 -17.54 17.80
CA GLY A 57 -6.11 -18.28 16.68
C GLY A 57 -5.10 -18.34 15.52
N ASN A 58 -4.97 -19.48 14.84
CA ASN A 58 -3.90 -19.69 13.86
C ASN A 58 -4.51 -20.09 12.50
N PRO A 59 -4.78 -19.15 11.57
CA PRO A 59 -4.39 -17.73 11.57
C PRO A 59 -5.34 -16.79 12.33
N GLY A 60 -4.77 -15.77 12.97
CA GLY A 60 -5.48 -14.85 13.86
C GLY A 60 -4.65 -13.59 14.15
N PRO A 61 -5.17 -12.65 14.96
CA PRO A 61 -4.42 -11.47 15.40
C PRO A 61 -3.07 -11.89 16.00
N ALA A 62 -1.99 -11.35 15.46
CA ALA A 62 -0.64 -11.74 15.82
C ALA A 62 0.26 -10.54 16.12
N ALA A 63 1.28 -10.75 16.93
CA ALA A 63 2.31 -9.76 17.24
C ALA A 63 3.69 -10.44 17.34
N ALA A 64 4.73 -9.63 17.21
CA ALA A 64 6.11 -10.02 17.44
C ALA A 64 6.74 -9.12 18.52
N ALA A 65 7.72 -9.66 19.24
CA ALA A 65 8.51 -8.93 20.22
C ALA A 65 9.99 -9.27 20.09
N VAL A 66 10.82 -8.26 20.38
CA VAL A 66 12.28 -8.34 20.43
C VAL A 66 12.75 -7.62 21.69
N ILE A 67 13.53 -8.32 22.51
CA ILE A 67 14.15 -7.77 23.72
C ILE A 67 15.65 -7.96 23.61
N VAL A 68 16.40 -6.86 23.58
CA VAL A 68 17.86 -6.86 23.55
C VAL A 68 18.39 -6.60 24.95
N SER A 69 19.36 -7.37 25.40
CA SER A 69 20.03 -7.23 26.69
C SER A 69 21.54 -7.35 26.59
N ASP A 70 22.24 -6.80 27.59
CA ASP A 70 23.68 -6.98 27.77
C ASP A 70 24.03 -8.30 28.48
N GLY A 71 25.32 -8.50 28.79
CA GLY A 71 25.81 -9.68 29.48
C GLY A 71 25.35 -9.85 30.92
N GLU A 72 24.86 -8.79 31.54
CA GLU A 72 24.35 -8.78 32.92
C GLU A 72 22.82 -8.94 32.96
N GLY A 73 22.18 -9.05 31.80
CA GLY A 73 20.73 -9.20 31.66
C GLY A 73 19.96 -7.89 31.70
N ARG A 74 20.65 -6.74 31.68
CA ARG A 74 20.00 -5.43 31.62
C ARG A 74 19.43 -5.22 30.22
N VAL A 75 18.15 -4.86 30.15
CA VAL A 75 17.46 -4.59 28.88
C VAL A 75 18.01 -3.29 28.28
N LEU A 76 18.54 -3.39 27.06
CA LEU A 76 19.06 -2.28 26.26
C LEU A 76 17.98 -1.72 25.32
N ALA A 77 17.09 -2.58 24.81
CA ALA A 77 15.98 -2.19 23.94
C ALA A 77 14.85 -3.22 24.01
N GLU A 78 13.61 -2.75 23.91
CA GLU A 78 12.42 -3.57 23.73
C GLU A 78 11.63 -3.01 22.53
N GLN A 79 11.24 -3.87 21.60
CA GLN A 79 10.41 -3.51 20.45
C GLN A 79 9.30 -4.54 20.28
N THR A 80 8.05 -4.08 20.19
CA THR A 80 6.89 -4.89 19.84
C THR A 80 6.28 -4.40 18.53
N ARG A 81 5.61 -5.30 17.81
CA ARG A 81 4.89 -4.96 16.57
C ARG A 81 3.66 -5.83 16.38
N TYR A 82 2.49 -5.21 16.22
CA TYR A 82 1.29 -5.90 15.75
C TYR A 82 1.40 -6.25 14.26
N LEU A 83 1.06 -7.48 13.89
CA LEU A 83 1.27 -8.04 12.55
C LEU A 83 -0.05 -8.24 11.77
N GLY A 84 -1.18 -7.83 12.34
CA GLY A 84 -2.49 -8.11 11.75
C GLY A 84 -2.87 -9.59 11.90
N ARG A 85 -3.58 -10.14 10.90
CA ARG A 85 -4.01 -11.54 10.91
C ARG A 85 -3.02 -12.42 10.14
N VAL A 86 -2.16 -13.15 10.86
CA VAL A 86 -1.17 -14.08 10.26
C VAL A 86 -1.13 -15.40 11.04
N THR A 87 -0.30 -16.36 10.61
CA THR A 87 -0.08 -17.61 11.35
C THR A 87 1.03 -17.45 12.37
N ASN A 88 1.08 -18.34 13.38
CA ASN A 88 2.12 -18.28 14.42
C ASN A 88 3.53 -18.29 13.80
N ASN A 89 3.80 -19.23 12.90
CA ASN A 89 5.11 -19.34 12.24
C ASN A 89 5.50 -18.08 11.44
N VAL A 90 4.52 -17.34 10.91
CA VAL A 90 4.81 -16.06 10.22
C VAL A 90 5.17 -14.99 11.24
N ALA A 91 4.54 -14.98 12.41
CA ALA A 91 4.89 -14.06 13.51
C ALA A 91 6.30 -14.33 14.05
N GLU A 92 6.67 -15.60 14.22
CA GLU A 92 8.01 -16.02 14.67
C GLU A 92 9.12 -15.52 13.73
N TRP A 93 8.93 -15.72 12.41
CA TRP A 93 9.87 -15.22 11.41
C TRP A 93 9.89 -13.68 11.33
N ALA A 94 8.76 -13.02 11.61
CA ALA A 94 8.70 -11.57 11.69
C ALA A 94 9.48 -11.03 12.91
N ALA A 95 9.45 -11.72 14.05
CA ALA A 95 10.24 -11.37 15.23
C ALA A 95 11.76 -11.44 14.94
N LEU A 96 12.21 -12.45 14.18
CA LEU A 96 13.61 -12.54 13.74
C LEU A 96 13.99 -11.40 12.77
N GLU A 97 13.08 -11.03 11.86
CA GLU A 97 13.29 -9.90 10.95
C GLU A 97 13.44 -8.58 11.72
N ASP A 98 12.54 -8.34 12.68
CA ASP A 98 12.57 -7.15 13.55
C ASP A 98 13.86 -7.11 14.39
N ALA A 99 14.34 -8.26 14.86
CA ALA A 99 15.59 -8.37 15.60
C ALA A 99 16.81 -7.98 14.75
N VAL A 100 16.89 -8.44 13.50
CA VAL A 100 17.97 -8.05 12.59
C VAL A 100 17.92 -6.55 12.31
N GLU A 101 16.74 -5.99 12.08
CA GLU A 101 16.60 -4.54 11.85
C GLU A 101 17.01 -3.71 13.07
N LEU A 102 16.64 -4.14 14.27
CA LEU A 102 17.07 -3.49 15.51
C LEU A 102 18.59 -3.57 15.70
N LEU A 103 19.19 -4.75 15.48
CA LEU A 103 20.64 -4.94 15.59
C LEU A 103 21.42 -4.07 14.61
N VAL A 104 20.98 -3.99 13.35
CA VAL A 104 21.61 -3.12 12.34
C VAL A 104 21.57 -1.66 12.79
N ARG A 105 20.47 -1.19 13.38
CA ARG A 105 20.39 0.17 13.94
C ARG A 105 21.38 0.37 15.09
N MET A 106 21.47 -0.59 16.01
CA MET A 106 22.39 -0.53 17.16
C MET A 106 23.88 -0.51 16.74
N THR A 107 24.25 -1.08 15.59
CA THR A 107 25.65 -1.01 15.12
C THR A 107 26.13 0.41 14.83
N ARG A 108 25.22 1.36 14.56
CA ARG A 108 25.57 2.77 14.32
C ARG A 108 26.07 3.46 15.58
N GLU A 109 25.58 3.05 16.74
CA GLU A 109 25.88 3.66 18.03
C GLU A 109 26.92 2.87 18.83
N HIS A 110 26.97 1.56 18.65
CA HIS A 110 27.80 0.66 19.46
C HIS A 110 28.90 -0.07 18.68
N GLY A 111 29.00 0.18 17.37
CA GLY A 111 29.94 -0.51 16.49
C GLY A 111 29.55 -1.96 16.21
N PRO A 112 30.50 -2.81 15.77
CA PRO A 112 30.23 -4.20 15.41
C PRO A 112 29.67 -5.02 16.59
N LEU A 113 28.59 -5.77 16.33
CA LEU A 113 27.85 -6.56 17.33
C LEU A 113 27.93 -8.06 17.05
N HIS A 114 28.08 -8.83 18.13
CA HIS A 114 27.82 -10.27 18.11
C HIS A 114 26.53 -10.55 18.87
N ALA A 115 25.46 -10.84 18.14
CA ALA A 115 24.13 -11.07 18.70
C ALA A 115 23.86 -12.57 18.87
N VAL A 116 23.57 -12.97 20.11
CA VAL A 116 23.06 -14.30 20.44
C VAL A 116 21.54 -14.22 20.55
N VAL A 117 20.86 -14.55 19.47
CA VAL A 117 19.39 -14.56 19.39
C VAL A 117 18.85 -15.85 19.97
N ARG A 118 17.84 -15.73 20.83
CA ARG A 118 17.21 -16.79 21.61
C ARG A 118 15.72 -16.81 21.25
N ALA A 119 15.24 -17.95 20.78
CA ALA A 119 13.83 -18.17 20.45
C ALA A 119 13.35 -19.49 21.04
N ASP A 120 12.09 -19.58 21.45
CA ASP A 120 11.44 -20.82 21.88
C ASP A 120 10.81 -21.60 20.73
N SER A 121 10.76 -21.02 19.53
CA SER A 121 10.35 -21.73 18.31
C SER A 121 11.46 -22.61 17.74
N GLN A 122 11.46 -23.91 18.12
CA GLN A 122 12.38 -24.89 17.52
C GLN A 122 12.27 -24.94 15.99
N LEU A 123 11.07 -24.76 15.44
CA LEU A 123 10.86 -24.75 14.00
C LEU A 123 11.62 -23.60 13.33
N LEU A 124 11.52 -22.38 13.86
CA LEU A 124 12.25 -21.21 13.38
C LEU A 124 13.76 -21.45 13.43
N VAL A 125 14.27 -21.91 14.58
CA VAL A 125 15.71 -22.16 14.81
C VAL A 125 16.25 -23.18 13.81
N ARG A 126 15.59 -24.35 13.69
CA ARG A 126 16.00 -25.41 12.76
C ARG A 126 15.89 -24.97 11.30
N GLN A 127 14.89 -24.17 10.94
CA GLN A 127 14.76 -23.64 9.58
C GLN A 127 15.84 -22.62 9.24
N PHE A 128 16.16 -21.72 10.17
CA PHE A 128 17.20 -20.71 10.00
C PHE A 128 18.59 -21.34 9.87
N ASN A 129 18.88 -22.36 10.70
CA ASN A 129 20.15 -23.09 10.68
C ASN A 129 20.28 -24.05 9.49
N GLY A 130 19.26 -24.17 8.63
CA GLY A 130 19.29 -25.03 7.44
C GLY A 130 19.03 -26.51 7.73
N GLU A 131 18.75 -26.88 8.99
CA GLU A 131 18.39 -28.25 9.36
C GLU A 131 17.04 -28.63 8.73
N TYR A 132 16.09 -27.69 8.72
CA TYR A 132 14.72 -27.92 8.26
C TYR A 132 14.40 -27.10 7.00
N ARG A 133 13.69 -27.73 6.06
CA ARG A 133 13.30 -27.07 4.81
C ARG A 133 12.06 -26.19 4.99
N ILE A 134 12.12 -24.96 4.50
CA ILE A 134 10.99 -24.03 4.48
C ILE A 134 10.12 -24.28 3.24
N LYS A 135 8.95 -24.89 3.43
CA LYS A 135 7.97 -25.15 2.34
C LYS A 135 7.06 -23.96 2.05
N ASN A 136 6.72 -23.17 3.08
CA ASN A 136 5.76 -22.07 2.97
C ASN A 136 6.38 -20.85 2.25
N ARG A 137 5.72 -20.33 1.21
CA ARG A 137 6.19 -19.18 0.42
C ARG A 137 6.34 -17.87 1.21
N ALA A 138 5.52 -17.63 2.23
CA ALA A 138 5.64 -16.45 3.08
C ALA A 138 6.90 -16.51 3.93
N LEU A 139 7.18 -17.68 4.52
CA LEU A 139 8.39 -17.92 5.31
C LEU A 139 9.66 -17.91 4.43
N GLN A 140 9.59 -18.43 3.21
CA GLN A 140 10.70 -18.34 2.25
C GLN A 140 11.09 -16.89 1.95
N ARG A 141 10.09 -16.01 1.77
CA ARG A 141 10.31 -14.58 1.56
C ARG A 141 10.91 -13.91 2.81
N ALA A 142 10.44 -14.25 4.01
CA ALA A 142 11.01 -13.73 5.25
C ALA A 142 12.49 -14.16 5.42
N ALA A 143 12.79 -15.44 5.19
CA ALA A 143 14.14 -15.97 5.25
C ALA A 143 15.09 -15.35 4.21
N LEU A 144 14.59 -15.03 3.01
CA LEU A 144 15.36 -14.28 2.00
C LEU A 144 15.72 -12.88 2.50
N ARG A 145 14.74 -12.10 3.00
CA ARG A 145 14.98 -10.75 3.50
C ARG A 145 15.98 -10.72 4.66
N VAL A 146 15.83 -11.64 5.63
CA VAL A 146 16.77 -11.77 6.75
C VAL A 146 18.20 -12.04 6.26
N ARG A 147 18.38 -12.96 5.30
CA ARG A 147 19.71 -13.29 4.76
C ARG A 147 20.33 -12.16 3.98
N GLU A 148 19.56 -11.52 3.08
CA GLU A 148 20.01 -10.36 2.31
C GLU A 148 20.45 -9.24 3.24
N LYS A 149 19.69 -8.98 4.31
CA LYS A 149 20.02 -7.96 5.31
C LYS A 149 21.31 -8.27 6.06
N LEU A 150 21.48 -9.50 6.53
CA LEU A 150 22.71 -9.92 7.22
C LEU A 150 23.94 -9.86 6.29
N ALA A 151 23.77 -10.23 5.01
CA ALA A 151 24.85 -10.14 4.02
C ALA A 151 25.27 -8.69 3.72
N GLN A 152 24.30 -7.76 3.70
CA GLN A 152 24.57 -6.33 3.51
C GLN A 152 25.20 -5.65 4.74
N HIS A 153 25.11 -6.27 5.92
CA HIS A 153 25.55 -5.70 7.19
C HIS A 153 26.51 -6.63 7.94
N PRO A 154 27.77 -6.79 7.47
CA PRO A 154 28.76 -7.69 8.08
C PRO A 154 29.18 -7.29 9.51
N ALA A 155 28.84 -6.06 9.93
CA ALA A 155 29.02 -5.59 11.30
C ALA A 155 28.09 -6.29 12.32
N VAL A 156 27.07 -7.02 11.86
CA VAL A 156 26.20 -7.85 12.71
C VAL A 156 26.52 -9.32 12.50
N ARG A 157 27.14 -9.95 13.49
CA ARG A 157 27.27 -11.40 13.54
C ARG A 157 26.13 -11.98 14.38
N LEU A 158 25.29 -12.82 13.78
CA LEU A 158 24.11 -13.38 14.44
C LEU A 158 24.25 -14.90 14.64
N THR A 159 23.96 -15.36 15.85
CA THR A 159 23.78 -16.78 16.18
C THR A 159 22.37 -16.98 16.72
N LEU A 160 21.57 -17.84 16.11
CA LEU A 160 20.21 -18.16 16.58
C LEU A 160 20.20 -19.52 17.29
N ARG A 161 19.71 -19.54 18.54
CA ARG A 161 19.61 -20.76 19.35
C ARG A 161 18.22 -20.91 19.97
N TYR A 162 17.84 -22.15 20.18
CA TYR A 162 16.65 -22.50 20.94
C TYR A 162 16.87 -22.27 22.43
N VAL A 163 15.85 -21.75 23.12
CA VAL A 163 15.76 -21.72 24.59
C VAL A 163 14.37 -22.21 25.03
N PRO A 164 14.23 -22.85 26.21
CA PRO A 164 12.94 -23.17 26.79
C PRO A 164 12.05 -21.93 26.98
N ARG A 165 10.73 -22.11 26.95
CA ARG A 165 9.75 -21.00 27.01
C ARG A 165 9.85 -20.21 28.32
N GLU A 166 10.24 -20.87 29.40
CA GLU A 166 10.48 -20.26 30.71
C GLU A 166 11.61 -19.21 30.64
N GLU A 167 12.64 -19.47 29.82
CA GLU A 167 13.76 -18.56 29.58
C GLU A 167 13.44 -17.45 28.57
N ASN A 168 12.33 -17.59 27.83
CA ASN A 168 11.84 -16.59 26.86
C ASN A 168 10.61 -15.82 27.35
N ALA A 169 10.24 -15.97 28.62
CA ALA A 169 9.00 -15.44 29.18
C ALA A 169 8.86 -13.91 29.05
N ALA A 170 9.97 -13.17 28.95
CA ALA A 170 9.93 -11.72 28.72
C ALA A 170 9.38 -11.37 27.32
N ALA A 171 9.82 -12.07 26.28
CA ALA A 171 9.37 -11.83 24.91
C ALA A 171 7.92 -12.29 24.73
N ASP A 172 7.55 -13.45 25.31
CA ASP A 172 6.16 -13.95 25.34
C ASP A 172 5.20 -12.95 26.02
N ARG A 173 5.60 -12.41 27.19
CA ARG A 173 4.81 -11.37 27.85
C ARG A 173 4.66 -10.12 26.98
N ALA A 174 5.72 -9.71 26.28
CA ALA A 174 5.67 -8.54 25.41
C ALA A 174 4.72 -8.74 24.20
N VAL A 175 4.73 -9.92 23.57
CA VAL A 175 3.77 -10.30 22.52
C VAL A 175 2.34 -10.28 23.05
N ASN A 176 2.08 -10.91 24.20
CA ASN A 176 0.74 -10.96 24.78
C ASN A 176 0.25 -9.57 25.20
N ARG A 177 1.12 -8.73 25.76
CA ARG A 177 0.82 -7.34 26.10
C ARG A 177 0.42 -6.53 24.88
N GLU A 178 1.13 -6.70 23.76
CA GLU A 178 0.81 -6.04 22.49
C GLU A 178 -0.54 -6.52 21.94
N LEU A 179 -0.79 -7.84 21.96
CA LEU A 179 -2.06 -8.42 21.54
C LEU A 179 -3.24 -7.96 22.41
N ASP A 180 -3.09 -7.96 23.73
CA ASP A 180 -4.11 -7.48 24.67
C ASP A 180 -4.39 -5.99 24.49
N ARG A 181 -3.34 -5.18 24.31
CA ARG A 181 -3.48 -3.74 24.03
C ARG A 181 -4.29 -3.49 22.78
N VAL A 182 -4.04 -4.26 21.71
CA VAL A 182 -4.75 -4.12 20.44
C VAL A 182 -6.17 -4.69 20.50
N LEU A 183 -6.39 -5.79 21.20
CA LEU A 183 -7.70 -6.47 21.26
C LEU A 183 -8.68 -5.83 22.25
N LYS A 184 -8.23 -5.34 23.41
CA LYS A 184 -9.09 -4.60 24.37
C LYS A 184 -9.65 -3.30 23.81
N ARG A 185 -9.02 -2.71 22.78
CA ARG A 185 -9.57 -1.56 22.03
C ARG A 185 -10.77 -1.91 21.14
N GLY A 186 -11.17 -3.19 21.05
CA GLY A 186 -12.19 -3.68 20.11
C GLY A 186 -13.53 -4.13 20.71
N GLU A 187 -13.79 -3.98 22.02
CA GLU A 187 -14.97 -4.57 22.70
C GLU A 187 -16.09 -3.58 23.09
N GLY A 188 -16.28 -2.50 22.32
CA GLY A 188 -17.43 -1.59 22.48
C GLY A 188 -18.11 -1.27 21.14
N GLU A 189 -19.37 -1.68 21.01
CA GLU A 189 -20.36 -1.34 19.95
C GLU A 189 -20.21 -2.01 18.57
N GLY A 190 -21.01 -3.06 18.39
CA GLY A 190 -21.28 -3.67 17.09
C GLY A 190 -22.33 -2.89 16.30
N SER A 191 -21.88 -2.05 15.37
CA SER A 191 -22.48 -1.98 14.03
C SER A 191 -21.38 -1.65 13.01
N CYS A 192 -20.93 -2.71 12.34
CA CYS A 192 -20.04 -2.75 11.18
C CYS A 192 -18.85 -1.76 11.15
N MET A 193 -17.92 -1.92 12.11
CA MET A 193 -16.45 -1.68 12.10
C MET A 193 -16.01 -1.32 13.55
N PRO A 194 -15.23 -2.10 14.32
CA PRO A 194 -14.79 -1.63 15.63
C PRO A 194 -13.41 -1.01 15.50
N GLY A 195 -13.40 0.28 15.16
CA GLY A 195 -12.25 1.16 15.34
C GLY A 195 -12.73 2.33 16.18
N GLY A 196 -12.46 2.29 17.49
CA GLY A 196 -12.50 3.48 18.32
C GLY A 196 -11.72 4.59 17.61
N LYS A 197 -12.25 5.82 17.66
CA LYS A 197 -11.68 7.01 17.01
C LYS A 197 -10.17 7.09 17.29
N VAL A 198 -9.37 6.52 16.40
CA VAL A 198 -8.01 6.97 16.19
C VAL A 198 -8.21 8.31 15.53
N ASP A 199 -7.69 9.39 16.10
CA ASP A 199 -7.59 10.66 15.38
C ASP A 199 -6.79 10.36 14.12
N VAL A 200 -7.50 10.17 13.02
CA VAL A 200 -6.91 9.90 11.72
C VAL A 200 -6.28 11.22 11.31
N PRO A 201 -4.96 11.26 11.09
CA PRO A 201 -4.31 12.48 10.64
C PRO A 201 -5.01 13.04 9.40
N ARG A 202 -5.09 14.37 9.29
CA ARG A 202 -5.87 15.06 8.26
C ARG A 202 -5.58 14.47 6.88
N GLY A 203 -6.64 14.13 6.12
CA GLY A 203 -6.51 13.66 4.74
C GLY A 203 -5.78 12.32 4.56
N ALA A 204 -5.46 11.63 5.65
CA ALA A 204 -4.76 10.36 5.64
C ALA A 204 -5.74 9.20 5.77
N PHE A 205 -5.36 8.04 5.26
CA PHE A 205 -6.15 6.83 5.43
C PHE A 205 -5.28 5.64 5.80
N LEU A 206 -5.76 4.91 6.80
CA LEU A 206 -5.06 3.79 7.42
C LEU A 206 -4.79 2.67 6.41
N GLN A 207 -3.55 2.17 6.42
CA GLN A 207 -3.12 1.09 5.55
C GLN A 207 -3.37 -0.29 6.16
N ARG A 208 -3.11 -1.33 5.36
CA ARG A 208 -3.37 -2.73 5.73
C ARG A 208 -2.66 -3.17 7.02
N ASP A 209 -1.49 -2.60 7.30
CA ASP A 209 -0.72 -2.89 8.52
C ASP A 209 -1.37 -2.30 9.78
N ARG A 210 -2.39 -1.45 9.64
CA ARG A 210 -3.08 -0.72 10.72
C ARG A 210 -2.17 0.17 11.56
N VAL A 211 -1.00 0.51 11.05
CA VAL A 211 -0.01 1.37 11.72
C VAL A 211 0.35 2.55 10.84
N THR A 212 0.53 2.32 9.55
CA THR A 212 0.90 3.37 8.61
C THR A 212 -0.30 3.92 7.87
N TYR A 213 -0.10 5.10 7.31
CA TYR A 213 -1.08 5.85 6.56
C TYR A 213 -0.62 6.04 5.12
N ALA A 214 -1.59 6.35 4.27
CA ALA A 214 -1.33 6.95 2.98
C ALA A 214 -2.01 8.30 2.89
N VAL A 215 -1.39 9.19 2.11
CA VAL A 215 -1.95 10.47 1.73
C VAL A 215 -1.97 10.57 0.21
N VAL A 216 -2.94 11.33 -0.31
CA VAL A 216 -3.03 11.63 -1.74
C VAL A 216 -3.10 13.14 -1.86
N PRO A 217 -2.02 13.82 -2.28
CA PRO A 217 -2.03 15.27 -2.48
C PRO A 217 -2.98 15.66 -3.62
N ARG A 218 -3.63 16.81 -3.49
CA ARG A 218 -4.43 17.41 -4.57
C ARG A 218 -3.49 18.09 -5.56
N LEU A 219 -3.18 17.32 -6.61
CA LEU A 219 -2.43 17.79 -7.76
C LEU A 219 -3.37 18.52 -8.73
N ALA A 220 -2.80 19.12 -9.78
CA ALA A 220 -3.64 19.71 -10.82
C ALA A 220 -4.55 18.64 -11.45
N PRO A 221 -5.75 19.03 -11.93
CA PRO A 221 -6.73 18.11 -12.49
C PRO A 221 -6.15 17.22 -13.60
N ALA A 222 -6.70 16.01 -13.72
CA ALA A 222 -6.30 15.01 -14.72
C ALA A 222 -4.81 14.60 -14.68
N GLY A 223 -4.10 14.85 -13.58
CA GLY A 223 -2.72 14.41 -13.38
C GLY A 223 -1.69 15.21 -14.19
N VAL A 224 -2.02 16.45 -14.56
CA VAL A 224 -1.07 17.38 -15.17
C VAL A 224 -0.09 17.86 -14.09
N LEU A 225 1.22 17.79 -14.36
CA LEU A 225 2.26 18.14 -13.39
C LEU A 225 3.31 19.03 -14.03
N ASP A 226 3.79 20.01 -13.28
CA ASP A 226 4.94 20.82 -13.63
C ASP A 226 6.21 20.35 -12.89
N VAL A 227 7.36 20.89 -13.30
CA VAL A 227 8.66 20.53 -12.71
C VAL A 227 8.73 20.92 -11.23
N ALA A 228 8.11 22.03 -10.84
CA ALA A 228 8.11 22.50 -9.45
C ALA A 228 7.37 21.51 -8.53
N THR A 229 6.20 21.03 -8.95
CA THR A 229 5.40 20.03 -8.26
C THR A 229 6.15 18.71 -8.18
N LEU A 230 6.78 18.26 -9.28
CA LEU A 230 7.56 17.04 -9.31
C LEU A 230 8.77 17.09 -8.35
N ARG A 231 9.51 18.21 -8.33
CA ARG A 231 10.62 18.41 -7.40
C ARG A 231 10.14 18.38 -5.95
N ARG A 232 9.09 19.13 -5.63
CA ARG A 232 8.51 19.16 -4.28
C ARG A 232 8.11 17.76 -3.80
N LEU A 233 7.44 16.98 -4.65
CA LEU A 233 7.07 15.60 -4.32
C LEU A 233 8.31 14.72 -4.09
N ALA A 234 9.34 14.85 -4.92
CA ALA A 234 10.57 14.09 -4.77
C ALA A 234 11.30 14.44 -3.46
N ASP A 235 11.42 15.73 -3.14
CA ASP A 235 12.09 16.22 -1.93
C ASP A 235 11.39 15.69 -0.66
N VAL A 236 10.05 15.77 -0.61
CA VAL A 236 9.24 15.23 0.50
C VAL A 236 9.40 13.71 0.63
N VAL A 237 9.35 12.98 -0.50
CA VAL A 237 9.52 11.53 -0.51
C VAL A 237 10.89 11.11 0.01
N GLU A 238 11.95 11.79 -0.42
CA GLU A 238 13.32 11.50 0.02
C GLU A 238 13.51 11.82 1.51
N LYS A 239 13.11 13.03 1.94
CA LYS A 239 13.29 13.50 3.31
C LYS A 239 12.57 12.62 4.33
N HIS A 240 11.29 12.31 4.08
CA HIS A 240 10.49 11.47 4.98
C HIS A 240 10.66 9.97 4.72
N ARG A 241 11.54 9.59 3.78
CA ARG A 241 11.83 8.20 3.39
C ARG A 241 10.56 7.41 3.10
N ILE A 242 9.65 8.03 2.35
CA ILE A 242 8.33 7.44 2.03
C ILE A 242 8.57 6.18 1.19
N PRO A 243 8.14 4.99 1.65
CA PRO A 243 8.56 3.74 1.05
C PRO A 243 7.88 3.45 -0.30
N VAL A 244 6.69 4.01 -0.54
CA VAL A 244 5.93 3.76 -1.77
C VAL A 244 5.32 5.05 -2.30
N VAL A 245 5.66 5.35 -3.55
CA VAL A 245 5.03 6.40 -4.37
C VAL A 245 4.28 5.71 -5.50
N LYS A 246 2.95 5.87 -5.56
CA LYS A 246 2.09 5.13 -6.50
C LYS A 246 1.26 6.06 -7.36
N ILE A 247 1.46 6.00 -8.66
CA ILE A 247 0.49 6.52 -9.64
C ILE A 247 -0.75 5.62 -9.63
N THR A 248 -1.89 6.23 -9.38
CA THR A 248 -3.21 5.57 -9.28
C THR A 248 -3.93 5.61 -10.63
N SER A 249 -4.94 4.74 -10.81
CA SER A 249 -5.78 4.76 -12.01
C SER A 249 -6.58 6.05 -12.17
N ALA A 250 -6.71 6.85 -11.11
CA ALA A 250 -7.34 8.16 -11.12
C ALA A 250 -6.43 9.30 -11.61
N GLN A 251 -5.25 8.99 -12.17
CA GLN A 251 -4.22 9.98 -12.54
C GLN A 251 -3.74 10.84 -11.35
N ARG A 252 -3.68 10.24 -10.15
CA ARG A 252 -3.17 10.87 -8.92
C ARG A 252 -1.97 10.11 -8.36
N ILE A 253 -1.18 10.76 -7.50
CA ILE A 253 -0.06 10.15 -6.79
C ILE A 253 -0.47 9.87 -5.34
N ALA A 254 -0.29 8.63 -4.89
CA ALA A 254 -0.44 8.24 -3.50
C ALA A 254 0.93 8.02 -2.86
N LEU A 255 1.12 8.62 -1.68
CA LEU A 255 2.29 8.44 -0.83
C LEU A 255 1.88 7.49 0.30
N VAL A 256 2.52 6.33 0.40
CA VAL A 256 2.05 5.22 1.23
C VAL A 256 3.15 4.75 2.18
N GLY A 257 2.77 4.37 3.41
CA GLY A 257 3.68 3.85 4.42
C GLY A 257 4.19 4.93 5.38
N ILE A 258 3.40 5.99 5.56
CA ILE A 258 3.72 7.16 6.39
C ILE A 258 3.33 6.86 7.84
N LYS A 259 4.21 7.17 8.79
CA LYS A 259 3.88 7.08 10.22
C LYS A 259 2.91 8.19 10.63
N PRO A 260 1.99 7.98 11.57
CA PRO A 260 1.00 8.98 11.95
C PRO A 260 1.60 10.35 12.30
N GLU A 261 2.73 10.36 13.01
CA GLU A 261 3.46 11.58 13.41
C GLU A 261 4.12 12.33 12.24
N GLU A 262 4.35 11.67 11.11
CA GLU A 262 4.96 12.27 9.92
C GLU A 262 3.93 12.85 8.95
N VAL A 263 2.63 12.61 9.17
CA VAL A 263 1.60 13.05 8.22
C VAL A 263 1.49 14.58 8.15
N GLU A 264 1.42 15.27 9.29
CA GLU A 264 1.27 16.73 9.30
C GLU A 264 2.53 17.45 8.76
N PRO A 265 3.76 17.07 9.15
CA PRO A 265 4.98 17.59 8.52
C PRO A 265 5.00 17.42 6.99
N ILE A 266 4.57 16.26 6.49
CA ILE A 266 4.46 16.02 5.05
C ILE A 266 3.46 16.99 4.40
N TRP A 267 2.33 17.29 5.04
CA TRP A 267 1.36 18.25 4.50
C TRP A 267 1.90 19.68 4.46
N GLU A 268 2.56 20.12 5.53
CA GLU A 268 3.18 21.45 5.61
C GLU A 268 4.20 21.64 4.48
N GLU A 269 5.04 20.63 4.23
CA GLU A 269 6.08 20.70 3.21
C GLU A 269 5.56 20.55 1.79
N LEU A 270 4.51 19.73 1.59
CA LEU A 270 3.83 19.67 0.30
C LEU A 270 3.14 21.00 -0.01
N GLY A 271 2.61 21.69 1.00
CA GLY A 271 1.80 22.89 0.80
C GLY A 271 0.60 22.63 -0.12
N MET A 272 0.02 21.43 -0.03
CA MET A 272 -1.08 20.95 -0.87
C MET A 272 -2.21 20.47 0.01
N GLU A 273 -3.44 20.67 -0.46
CA GLU A 273 -4.62 20.11 0.17
C GLU A 273 -4.69 18.58 -0.06
N PRO A 274 -5.29 17.82 0.88
CA PRO A 274 -5.64 16.43 0.60
C PRO A 274 -6.58 16.33 -0.60
N ALA A 275 -6.49 15.23 -1.35
CA ALA A 275 -7.47 14.83 -2.36
C ALA A 275 -8.41 13.75 -1.78
N PRO A 276 -9.68 13.68 -2.22
CA PRO A 276 -10.63 12.72 -1.66
C PRO A 276 -10.29 11.32 -2.15
N ALA A 277 -9.75 10.49 -1.26
CA ALA A 277 -9.41 9.10 -1.54
C ALA A 277 -10.45 8.10 -0.99
N VAL A 278 -11.17 8.53 0.05
CA VAL A 278 -12.17 7.74 0.77
C VAL A 278 -13.43 8.60 0.98
N GLY A 279 -14.53 7.96 1.39
CA GLY A 279 -15.78 8.65 1.70
C GLY A 279 -16.74 8.78 0.51
N PRO A 280 -17.99 9.19 0.78
CA PRO A 280 -19.06 9.22 -0.21
C PRO A 280 -19.18 10.61 -0.86
N CYS A 281 -18.22 10.95 -1.72
CA CYS A 281 -18.19 12.20 -2.46
C CYS A 281 -17.69 11.99 -3.89
N VAL A 282 -17.61 13.06 -4.68
CA VAL A 282 -16.89 13.05 -5.96
C VAL A 282 -15.40 12.88 -5.68
N HIS A 283 -14.82 11.75 -6.10
CA HIS A 283 -13.45 11.38 -5.77
C HIS A 283 -12.41 12.04 -6.67
N TYR A 284 -12.68 12.10 -7.97
CA TYR A 284 -11.75 12.62 -8.95
C TYR A 284 -12.42 12.83 -10.32
N VAL A 285 -11.78 13.67 -11.12
CA VAL A 285 -12.00 13.80 -12.56
C VAL A 285 -10.76 13.32 -13.30
N GLN A 286 -10.91 12.28 -14.11
CA GLN A 286 -9.85 11.72 -14.95
C GLN A 286 -10.00 12.25 -16.37
N ALA A 287 -8.91 12.67 -17.03
CA ALA A 287 -8.97 13.09 -18.42
C ALA A 287 -7.72 12.80 -19.24
N CYS A 288 -7.91 12.62 -20.55
CA CYS A 288 -6.83 12.43 -21.50
C CYS A 288 -6.35 13.80 -22.01
N PRO A 289 -5.24 13.88 -22.76
CA PRO A 289 -4.76 15.16 -23.27
C PRO A 289 -5.74 15.92 -24.20
N GLY A 290 -6.71 15.22 -24.81
CA GLY A 290 -7.69 15.87 -25.70
C GLY A 290 -7.02 16.67 -26.83
N THR A 291 -7.65 17.76 -27.25
CA THR A 291 -7.11 18.68 -28.27
C THR A 291 -5.83 19.40 -27.86
N VAL A 292 -5.50 19.43 -26.56
CA VAL A 292 -4.30 20.12 -26.05
C VAL A 292 -3.01 19.47 -26.56
N ALA A 293 -2.95 18.14 -26.67
CA ALA A 293 -1.73 17.45 -27.11
C ALA A 293 -1.94 16.15 -27.91
N CYS A 294 -3.15 15.57 -27.93
CA CYS A 294 -3.38 14.31 -28.64
C CYS A 294 -3.80 14.57 -30.09
N ARG A 295 -3.11 13.95 -31.05
CA ARG A 295 -3.47 14.02 -32.49
C ARG A 295 -4.88 13.50 -32.84
N TYR A 296 -5.50 12.73 -31.94
CA TYR A 296 -6.85 12.18 -32.10
C TYR A 296 -7.90 12.96 -31.31
N GLY A 297 -7.49 13.95 -30.51
CA GLY A 297 -8.39 14.76 -29.70
C GLY A 297 -9.38 15.52 -30.58
N GLN A 298 -10.67 15.38 -30.26
CA GLN A 298 -11.76 16.09 -30.93
C GLN A 298 -12.36 17.18 -30.05
N GLN A 299 -12.24 17.05 -28.73
CA GLN A 299 -12.70 18.03 -27.74
C GLN A 299 -11.62 18.31 -26.66
N ASP A 300 -11.70 19.47 -26.01
CA ASP A 300 -10.79 19.85 -24.92
C ASP A 300 -11.14 19.12 -23.61
N ALA A 301 -10.60 17.92 -23.47
CA ALA A 301 -10.81 17.09 -22.29
C ALA A 301 -10.15 17.66 -21.03
N LEU A 302 -9.01 18.33 -21.14
CA LEU A 302 -8.31 18.88 -19.97
C LEU A 302 -9.02 20.14 -19.46
N GLY A 303 -9.49 21.01 -20.36
CA GLY A 303 -10.30 22.18 -20.03
C GLY A 303 -11.59 21.82 -19.31
N LEU A 304 -12.38 20.90 -19.88
CA LEU A 304 -13.62 20.44 -19.25
C LEU A 304 -13.33 19.77 -17.89
N ALA A 305 -12.30 18.91 -17.80
CA ALA A 305 -11.97 18.22 -16.56
C ALA A 305 -11.53 19.18 -15.44
N ARG A 306 -10.79 20.24 -15.78
CA ARG A 306 -10.41 21.29 -14.81
C ARG A 306 -11.63 22.00 -14.25
N CYS A 307 -12.55 22.41 -15.13
CA CYS A 307 -13.80 23.06 -14.70
C CYS A 307 -14.61 22.16 -13.75
N LEU A 308 -14.74 20.88 -14.09
CA LEU A 308 -15.44 19.90 -13.26
C LEU A 308 -14.75 19.62 -11.92
N ASP A 309 -13.40 19.57 -11.89
CA ASP A 309 -12.65 19.35 -10.65
C ASP A 309 -12.84 20.52 -9.67
N GLU A 310 -12.73 21.75 -10.16
CA GLU A 310 -12.92 22.97 -9.37
C GLU A 310 -14.35 23.10 -8.84
N LYS A 311 -15.35 22.72 -9.66
CA LYS A 311 -16.77 22.80 -9.29
C LYS A 311 -17.24 21.69 -8.37
N LEU A 312 -16.82 20.43 -8.58
CA LEU A 312 -17.51 19.27 -8.03
C LEU A 312 -16.72 18.48 -7.00
N VAL A 313 -15.38 18.44 -7.12
CA VAL A 313 -14.57 17.67 -6.17
C VAL A 313 -14.66 18.36 -4.81
N TRP A 314 -14.99 17.58 -3.78
CA TRP A 314 -15.36 18.02 -2.41
C TRP A 314 -16.78 18.54 -2.19
N ARG A 315 -17.60 18.71 -3.23
CA ARG A 315 -18.95 19.26 -3.03
C ARG A 315 -19.98 18.17 -2.77
N GLY A 316 -20.62 18.27 -1.61
CA GLY A 316 -21.81 17.51 -1.23
C GLY A 316 -21.51 16.11 -0.67
N GLU A 317 -22.34 15.71 0.29
CA GLU A 317 -22.40 14.33 0.75
C GLU A 317 -23.27 13.53 -0.24
N LEU A 318 -22.71 12.45 -0.79
CA LEU A 318 -23.41 11.54 -1.68
C LEU A 318 -23.77 10.25 -0.94
N ALA A 319 -24.56 9.40 -1.58
CA ALA A 319 -24.80 8.06 -1.03
C ALA A 319 -23.55 7.18 -1.06
N SER A 320 -22.67 7.37 -2.05
CA SER A 320 -21.44 6.62 -2.24
C SER A 320 -20.46 7.41 -3.10
N LYS A 321 -19.26 6.85 -3.33
CA LYS A 321 -18.25 7.49 -4.18
C LYS A 321 -18.73 7.68 -5.62
N PHE A 322 -18.38 8.82 -6.18
CA PHE A 322 -18.71 9.21 -7.55
C PHE A 322 -17.43 9.54 -8.32
N LYS A 323 -17.32 9.04 -9.56
CA LYS A 323 -16.11 9.13 -10.38
C LYS A 323 -16.45 9.65 -11.75
N ILE A 324 -15.59 10.54 -12.27
CA ILE A 324 -15.78 11.20 -13.55
C ILE A 324 -14.65 10.82 -14.52
N GLY A 325 -14.99 10.54 -15.78
CA GLY A 325 -14.01 10.27 -16.85
C GLY A 325 -14.31 11.04 -18.14
N ILE A 326 -13.40 11.91 -18.53
CA ILE A 326 -13.52 12.78 -19.69
C ILE A 326 -12.51 12.35 -20.77
N SER A 327 -12.99 11.90 -21.91
CA SER A 327 -12.15 11.45 -23.02
C SER A 327 -12.35 12.37 -24.22
N GLY A 328 -11.30 13.03 -24.72
CA GLY A 328 -11.43 13.98 -25.83
C GLY A 328 -11.84 13.37 -27.17
N CYS A 329 -11.98 12.04 -27.29
CA CYS A 329 -12.41 11.34 -28.48
C CYS A 329 -13.06 9.97 -28.15
N PRO A 330 -13.66 9.28 -29.14
CA PRO A 330 -14.33 8.00 -28.92
C PRO A 330 -13.41 6.83 -28.53
N PHE A 331 -12.08 6.96 -28.62
CA PHE A 331 -11.14 5.94 -28.13
C PHE A 331 -11.18 5.78 -26.60
N ASN A 332 -11.77 6.74 -25.90
CA ASN A 332 -12.21 6.55 -24.52
C ASN A 332 -11.09 6.19 -23.52
N CYS A 333 -9.89 6.80 -23.67
CA CYS A 333 -8.72 6.51 -22.84
C CYS A 333 -8.91 6.74 -21.32
N CYS A 334 -10.00 7.39 -20.92
CA CYS A 334 -10.33 7.64 -19.51
C CYS A 334 -11.51 6.81 -18.99
N ASP A 335 -11.86 5.74 -19.69
CA ASP A 335 -12.93 4.81 -19.36
C ASP A 335 -14.26 5.51 -19.08
N SER A 336 -14.62 6.55 -19.84
CA SER A 336 -15.86 7.31 -19.68
C SER A 336 -17.09 6.41 -19.56
N TRP A 337 -17.15 5.28 -20.28
CA TRP A 337 -18.22 4.28 -20.17
C TRP A 337 -18.31 3.55 -18.81
N LEU A 338 -17.22 3.52 -18.04
CA LEU A 338 -17.09 2.78 -16.78
C LEU A 338 -17.03 3.70 -15.54
N ARG A 339 -17.30 4.99 -15.74
CA ARG A 339 -17.36 6.01 -14.68
C ARG A 339 -18.81 6.32 -14.33
N ASP A 340 -19.04 6.81 -13.12
CA ASP A 340 -20.39 7.17 -12.69
C ASP A 340 -20.96 8.26 -13.61
N PHE A 341 -20.12 9.21 -14.01
CA PHE A 341 -20.35 10.11 -15.13
C PHE A 341 -19.17 10.05 -16.11
N GLY A 342 -19.47 10.01 -17.40
CA GLY A 342 -18.47 10.06 -18.44
C GLY A 342 -18.91 10.99 -19.57
N ALA A 343 -17.93 11.66 -20.17
CA ALA A 343 -18.13 12.39 -21.41
C ALA A 343 -17.02 11.99 -22.39
N PHE A 344 -17.38 11.75 -23.65
CA PHE A 344 -16.38 11.59 -24.70
C PHE A 344 -16.67 12.41 -25.94
N GLY A 345 -15.63 13.03 -26.49
CA GLY A 345 -15.72 13.99 -27.57
C GLY A 345 -16.01 13.35 -28.92
N LYS A 346 -16.83 14.02 -29.72
CA LYS A 346 -17.05 13.83 -31.15
C LYS A 346 -16.88 15.19 -31.84
N SER A 347 -16.90 15.23 -33.18
CA SER A 347 -16.74 16.48 -33.94
C SER A 347 -17.81 17.54 -33.67
N ARG A 348 -18.99 17.14 -33.20
CA ARG A 348 -20.14 18.03 -32.92
C ARG A 348 -20.35 18.35 -31.44
N GLY A 349 -19.50 17.86 -30.55
CA GLY A 349 -19.62 18.05 -29.09
C GLY A 349 -19.42 16.75 -28.32
N TRP A 350 -19.93 16.71 -27.09
CA TRP A 350 -19.78 15.57 -26.18
C TRP A 350 -20.93 14.56 -26.33
N THR A 351 -20.59 13.28 -26.23
CA THR A 351 -21.55 12.24 -25.84
C THR A 351 -21.40 11.99 -24.34
N VAL A 352 -22.50 12.14 -23.61
CA VAL A 352 -22.54 12.01 -22.15
C VAL A 352 -23.16 10.66 -21.77
N VAL A 353 -22.49 9.95 -20.87
CA VAL A 353 -22.86 8.64 -20.34
C VAL A 353 -22.90 8.65 -18.82
N ILE A 354 -23.83 7.91 -18.22
CA ILE A 354 -23.95 7.79 -16.76
C ILE A 354 -24.11 6.35 -16.29
N GLY A 355 -23.81 6.09 -15.01
CA GLY A 355 -24.06 4.79 -14.39
C GLY A 355 -23.02 3.73 -14.73
N GLY A 356 -21.87 4.09 -15.27
CA GLY A 356 -20.77 3.16 -15.49
C GLY A 356 -20.14 2.68 -14.17
N ALA A 357 -19.63 1.46 -14.15
CA ALA A 357 -18.88 0.94 -13.02
C ALA A 357 -17.82 -0.08 -13.46
N GLY A 358 -16.57 0.08 -13.00
CA GLY A 358 -15.49 -0.90 -13.17
C GLY A 358 -15.24 -1.83 -11.97
N GLY A 359 -16.17 -1.91 -11.01
CA GLY A 359 -15.99 -2.67 -9.76
C GLY A 359 -16.28 -4.17 -9.90
N ALA A 360 -16.53 -4.84 -8.78
CA ALA A 360 -16.82 -6.29 -8.73
C ALA A 360 -18.02 -6.72 -9.61
N ARG A 361 -18.96 -5.80 -9.88
CA ARG A 361 -20.02 -5.96 -10.88
C ARG A 361 -19.87 -4.84 -11.91
N PRO A 362 -19.14 -5.10 -13.02
CA PRO A 362 -18.99 -4.11 -14.06
C PRO A 362 -20.34 -3.71 -14.67
N ARG A 363 -20.46 -2.46 -15.09
CA ARG A 363 -21.63 -1.92 -15.80
C ARG A 363 -21.14 -0.91 -16.83
N ILE A 364 -21.60 -1.08 -18.06
CA ILE A 364 -21.43 -0.06 -19.11
C ILE A 364 -22.48 1.02 -18.87
N GLY A 365 -22.05 2.29 -18.90
CA GLY A 365 -22.92 3.43 -18.72
C GLY A 365 -23.91 3.62 -19.87
N ASP A 366 -25.01 4.31 -19.60
CA ASP A 366 -26.05 4.60 -20.57
C ASP A 366 -25.84 5.99 -21.15
N VAL A 367 -25.97 6.13 -22.46
CA VAL A 367 -25.97 7.44 -23.13
C VAL A 367 -27.22 8.23 -22.71
N ILE A 368 -27.02 9.45 -22.24
CA ILE A 368 -28.10 10.37 -21.85
C ILE A 368 -28.19 11.60 -22.74
N ALA A 369 -27.10 11.99 -23.41
CA ALA A 369 -27.09 13.10 -24.34
C ALA A 369 -25.96 12.95 -25.36
N GLU A 370 -26.14 13.54 -26.54
CA GLU A 370 -25.14 13.58 -27.59
C GLU A 370 -25.05 14.98 -28.20
N ASN A 371 -23.87 15.33 -28.72
CA ASN A 371 -23.58 16.61 -29.37
C ASN A 371 -23.82 17.82 -28.45
N VAL A 372 -23.57 17.66 -27.15
CA VAL A 372 -23.72 18.74 -26.18
C VAL A 372 -22.44 19.55 -26.06
N SER A 373 -22.58 20.83 -25.75
CA SER A 373 -21.50 21.76 -25.41
C SER A 373 -20.87 21.46 -24.05
N ASP A 374 -19.77 22.14 -23.73
CA ASP A 374 -19.12 22.06 -22.43
C ASP A 374 -20.09 22.45 -21.28
N ASP A 375 -20.81 23.56 -21.45
CA ASP A 375 -21.75 24.07 -20.44
C ASP A 375 -22.92 23.10 -20.21
N GLU A 376 -23.44 22.51 -21.28
CA GLU A 376 -24.48 21.48 -21.18
C GLU A 376 -23.96 20.21 -20.50
N ALA A 377 -22.73 19.78 -20.80
CA ALA A 377 -22.11 18.63 -20.13
C ALA A 377 -21.89 18.89 -18.63
N ILE A 378 -21.49 20.11 -18.25
CA ILE A 378 -21.37 20.55 -16.86
C ILE A 378 -22.74 20.53 -16.16
N GLY A 379 -23.77 21.10 -16.79
CA GLY A 379 -25.12 21.08 -16.22
C GLY A 379 -25.68 19.67 -16.07
N LEU A 380 -25.38 18.77 -17.01
CA LEU A 380 -25.81 17.37 -16.95
C LEU A 380 -25.17 16.61 -15.78
N VAL A 381 -23.89 16.82 -15.46
CA VAL A 381 -23.28 16.15 -14.29
C VAL A 381 -23.83 16.69 -12.98
N GLU A 382 -24.09 17.99 -12.88
CA GLU A 382 -24.73 18.60 -11.70
C GLU A 382 -26.12 17.99 -11.47
N ARG A 383 -26.98 17.99 -12.50
CA ARG A 383 -28.31 17.34 -12.42
C ARG A 383 -28.22 15.85 -12.12
N THR A 384 -27.24 15.15 -12.70
CA THR A 384 -27.03 13.71 -12.40
C THR A 384 -26.71 13.49 -10.93
N ILE A 385 -25.87 14.34 -10.33
CA ILE A 385 -25.52 14.26 -8.91
C ILE A 385 -26.75 14.52 -8.04
N ASP A 386 -27.57 15.50 -8.37
CA ASP A 386 -28.75 15.86 -7.57
C ASP A 386 -29.82 14.77 -7.64
N VAL A 387 -30.16 14.28 -8.84
CA VAL A 387 -31.07 13.12 -9.01
C VAL A 387 -30.50 11.88 -8.31
N TYR A 388 -29.18 11.68 -8.33
CA TYR A 388 -28.55 10.58 -7.61
C TYR A 388 -28.74 10.70 -6.09
N LYS A 389 -28.55 11.89 -5.51
CA LYS A 389 -28.78 12.13 -4.08
C LYS A 389 -30.22 11.85 -3.69
N GLU A 390 -31.18 12.25 -4.52
CA GLU A 390 -32.61 12.03 -4.27
C GLU A 390 -32.99 10.54 -4.29
N LEU A 391 -32.45 9.79 -5.24
CA LEU A 391 -32.90 8.41 -5.50
C LEU A 391 -32.10 7.34 -4.76
N ALA A 392 -30.85 7.61 -4.41
CA ALA A 392 -29.94 6.60 -3.90
C ALA A 392 -30.22 6.25 -2.43
N LYS A 393 -30.13 4.96 -2.12
CA LYS A 393 -30.08 4.47 -0.75
C LYS A 393 -28.68 4.67 -0.18
N LYS A 394 -28.54 4.78 1.15
CA LYS A 394 -27.25 4.90 1.83
C LYS A 394 -26.25 3.83 1.35
N GLY A 395 -25.07 4.25 0.88
CA GLY A 395 -24.02 3.35 0.37
C GLY A 395 -24.20 2.88 -1.08
N GLU A 396 -25.35 3.13 -1.71
CA GLU A 396 -25.67 2.66 -3.06
C GLU A 396 -24.91 3.45 -4.12
N ARG A 397 -24.21 2.77 -5.04
CA ARG A 397 -23.52 3.41 -6.19
C ARG A 397 -24.53 3.82 -7.27
N LEU A 398 -24.25 4.89 -8.03
CA LEU A 398 -25.12 5.37 -9.11
C LEU A 398 -25.55 4.24 -10.06
N ALA A 399 -24.60 3.41 -10.48
CA ALA A 399 -24.86 2.22 -11.31
C ALA A 399 -25.99 1.33 -10.75
N ARG A 400 -26.01 1.11 -9.42
CA ARG A 400 -27.02 0.29 -8.76
C ARG A 400 -28.34 1.02 -8.57
N THR A 401 -28.28 2.33 -8.31
CA THR A 401 -29.47 3.19 -8.31
C THR A 401 -30.19 3.11 -9.65
N ILE A 402 -29.46 3.24 -10.77
CA ILE A 402 -30.01 3.15 -12.12
C ILE A 402 -30.56 1.75 -12.42
N ASP A 403 -29.84 0.67 -12.08
CA ASP A 403 -30.35 -0.70 -12.26
C ASP A 403 -31.68 -0.93 -11.51
N ARG A 404 -31.87 -0.28 -10.36
CA ARG A 404 -33.07 -0.41 -9.53
C ARG A 404 -34.23 0.44 -10.03
N VAL A 405 -34.00 1.69 -10.41
CA VAL A 405 -35.06 2.62 -10.82
C VAL A 405 -35.40 2.54 -12.31
N GLY A 406 -34.47 2.01 -13.12
CA GLY A 406 -34.55 2.02 -14.58
C GLY A 406 -33.96 3.31 -15.17
N ILE A 407 -33.20 3.18 -16.26
CA ILE A 407 -32.55 4.32 -16.92
C ILE A 407 -33.56 5.34 -17.46
N GLU A 408 -34.69 4.90 -18.01
CA GLU A 408 -35.71 5.82 -18.54
C GLU A 408 -36.33 6.68 -17.43
N ALA A 409 -36.60 6.10 -16.26
CA ALA A 409 -37.10 6.85 -15.10
C ALA A 409 -36.04 7.80 -14.51
N PHE A 410 -34.75 7.47 -14.66
CA PHE A 410 -33.66 8.37 -14.27
C PHE A 410 -33.56 9.54 -15.24
N LYS A 411 -33.59 9.29 -16.56
CA LYS A 411 -33.57 10.31 -17.61
C LYS A 411 -34.72 11.31 -17.48
N ALA A 412 -35.93 10.82 -17.23
CA ALA A 412 -37.11 11.67 -17.03
C ALA A 412 -37.00 12.65 -15.85
N ARG A 413 -36.05 12.46 -14.92
CA ARG A 413 -35.76 13.41 -13.83
C ARG A 413 -34.63 14.39 -14.18
N LEU A 414 -33.79 14.09 -15.16
CA LEU A 414 -32.76 15.02 -15.64
C LEU A 414 -33.34 16.16 -16.48
N GLU A 415 -34.56 15.99 -16.98
CA GLU A 415 -35.33 16.94 -17.79
C GLU A 415 -36.23 17.87 -16.97
N ARG A 416 -36.40 17.59 -15.67
CA ARG A 416 -37.12 18.43 -14.70
C ARG A 416 -36.17 19.42 -14.08
#